data_AF-X6L7D1-F1
#
_entry.id   AF-X6L7D1-F1
#
_cell.length_a   1.000
_cell.length_b   1.000
_cell.length_c   1.000
_cell.angle_alpha   90.00
_cell.angle_beta   90.00
_cell.angle_gamma   90.00
#
_symmetry.space_group_name_H-M   'P 1'
#
loop_
_entity.id
_entity.type
_entity.pdbx_description
1 polymer ?
#
loop_
_entity_poly.entity_id
_entity_poly.type
_entity_poly.pdbx_seq_one_letter_code
_entity_poly.pdbx_strand_id
1 'polypeptide(L)'
;EILFARSMIYSSNDEKIHKEQYAWNAKVESEDEYTQMILLTWVRYDQYIQQTMQISKMWNHKIDANLIYVALQYWCEGDVNLTIKALTIFKKWKYQDNNEKKYKKQIHEFLEKRCCNNNINLFCMFLSEIIKKRAVEYAAKYTVNNGLPFVKNDKNK
;
A
#
# COMPACT_ATOMS: atom_id res chain seq x y z
N GLU A 1 12.65 24.52 -13.29
CA GLU A 1 12.32 23.08 -13.41
C GLU A 1 12.09 22.53 -12.01
N ILE A 2 10.90 21.99 -11.71
CA ILE A 2 10.65 21.31 -10.44
C ILE A 2 11.02 19.84 -10.66
N LEU A 3 12.18 19.44 -10.12
CA LEU A 3 12.65 18.06 -10.19
C LEU A 3 11.92 17.22 -9.13
N PHE A 4 10.87 16.50 -9.56
CA PHE A 4 10.25 15.47 -8.74
C PHE A 4 11.17 14.24 -8.64
N ALA A 5 11.12 13.54 -7.51
CA ALA A 5 11.86 12.30 -7.32
C ALA A 5 11.53 11.31 -8.46
N ARG A 6 12.57 10.70 -9.05
CA ARG A 6 12.42 9.76 -10.17
C ARG A 6 11.54 8.58 -9.74
N SER A 7 10.49 8.34 -10.51
CA SER A 7 9.63 7.17 -10.33
C SER A 7 10.41 5.87 -10.60
N MET A 8 10.10 4.83 -9.82
CA MET A 8 10.71 3.51 -9.99
C MET A 8 10.30 2.92 -11.34
N ILE A 9 11.26 2.66 -12.24
CA ILE A 9 11.01 2.06 -13.55
C ILE A 9 11.20 0.55 -13.45
N TYR A 10 10.15 -0.22 -13.73
CA TYR A 10 10.23 -1.67 -13.84
C TYR A 10 10.45 -2.06 -15.31
N SER A 11 11.50 -2.84 -15.58
CA SER A 11 11.88 -3.29 -16.93
C SER A 11 10.84 -4.18 -17.61
N SER A 12 9.86 -4.69 -16.87
CA SER A 12 8.78 -5.54 -17.38
C SER A 12 7.60 -4.78 -17.98
N ASN A 13 7.51 -3.46 -17.78
CA ASN A 13 6.39 -2.66 -18.24
C ASN A 13 6.78 -1.88 -19.50
N ASP A 14 5.89 -1.83 -20.48
CA ASP A 14 6.05 -0.97 -21.67
C ASP A 14 6.34 0.48 -21.24
N GLU A 15 7.38 1.08 -21.80
CA GLU A 15 7.82 2.44 -21.50
C GLU A 15 6.69 3.47 -21.63
N LYS A 16 5.76 3.25 -22.56
CA LYS A 16 4.58 4.11 -22.75
C LYS A 16 3.60 4.00 -21.57
N ILE A 17 3.28 2.78 -21.15
CA ILE A 17 2.43 2.52 -19.98
C ILE A 17 3.09 3.08 -18.71
N HIS A 18 4.43 2.99 -18.64
CA HIS A 18 5.20 3.54 -17.53
C HIS A 18 5.15 5.07 -17.48
N LYS A 19 5.25 5.75 -18.63
CA LYS A 19 5.14 7.22 -18.68
C LYS A 19 3.74 7.70 -18.30
N GLU A 20 2.70 7.00 -18.74
CA GLU A 20 1.31 7.35 -18.44
C GLU A 20 0.96 7.11 -16.96
N GLN A 21 1.39 5.98 -16.37
CA GLN A 21 1.10 5.67 -14.96
C GLN A 21 1.85 6.57 -13.97
N TYR A 22 3.02 7.07 -14.34
CA TYR A 22 3.92 7.85 -13.47
C TYR A 22 3.95 9.34 -13.81
N ALA A 23 3.08 9.79 -14.73
CA ALA A 23 2.88 11.19 -15.03
C ALA A 23 2.21 11.94 -13.87
N TRP A 24 2.38 13.26 -13.88
CA TRP A 24 1.70 14.18 -12.97
C TRP A 24 0.64 14.95 -13.73
N ASN A 25 -0.54 15.06 -13.12
CA ASN A 25 -1.59 15.97 -13.52
C ASN A 25 -1.37 17.31 -12.81
N ALA A 26 -1.64 18.39 -13.53
CA ALA A 26 -1.65 19.74 -12.98
C ALA A 26 -3.02 20.34 -13.25
N LYS A 27 -3.67 20.86 -12.21
CA LYS A 27 -4.96 21.52 -12.31
C LYS A 27 -4.94 22.83 -11.53
N VAL A 28 -5.47 23.89 -12.12
CA VAL A 28 -5.72 25.14 -11.41
C VAL A 28 -6.85 24.91 -10.41
N GLU A 29 -6.54 25.08 -9.13
CA GLU A 29 -7.50 24.90 -8.03
C GLU A 29 -8.21 26.22 -7.72
N SER A 30 -7.48 27.33 -7.73
CA SER A 30 -8.01 28.68 -7.62
C SER A 30 -7.07 29.71 -8.25
N GLU A 31 -7.60 30.86 -8.62
CA GLU A 31 -6.83 31.96 -9.19
C GLU A 31 -7.44 33.29 -8.75
N ASP A 32 -6.59 34.23 -8.33
CA ASP A 32 -6.92 35.62 -8.06
C ASP A 32 -6.01 36.55 -8.89
N GLU A 33 -6.16 37.87 -8.74
CA GLU A 33 -5.42 38.87 -9.52
C GLU A 33 -3.89 38.73 -9.42
N TYR A 34 -3.38 38.17 -8.33
CA TYR A 34 -1.95 38.09 -8.03
C TYR A 34 -1.41 36.66 -7.88
N THR A 35 -2.28 35.66 -7.70
CA THR A 35 -1.90 34.29 -7.33
C THR A 35 -2.70 33.23 -8.07
N GLN A 36 -2.02 32.19 -8.53
CA GLN A 36 -2.63 30.96 -9.04
C GLN A 36 -2.21 29.76 -8.18
N MET A 37 -3.18 29.04 -7.63
CA MET A 37 -2.95 27.79 -6.90
C MET A 37 -3.08 26.61 -7.86
N ILE A 38 -1.99 25.87 -8.04
CA ILE A 38 -1.95 24.69 -8.91
C ILE A 38 -1.87 23.44 -8.03
N LEU A 39 -2.88 22.59 -8.13
CA LEU A 39 -2.89 21.26 -7.55
C LEU A 39 -2.15 20.30 -8.48
N LEU A 40 -1.09 19.70 -7.95
CA LEU A 40 -0.33 18.64 -8.63
C LEU A 40 -0.69 17.28 -8.03
N THR A 41 -1.12 16.35 -8.88
CA THR A 41 -1.50 15.01 -8.47
C THR A 41 -0.82 13.96 -9.33
N TRP A 42 -0.45 12.85 -8.71
CA TRP A 42 0.08 11.71 -9.46
C TRP A 42 -1.07 11.03 -10.20
N VAL A 43 -0.93 10.74 -11.51
CA VAL A 43 -2.01 10.15 -12.34
C VAL A 43 -2.62 8.90 -11.69
N ARG A 44 -1.79 8.03 -11.12
CA ARG A 44 -2.27 6.83 -10.43
C ARG A 44 -3.02 7.15 -9.15
N TYR A 45 -2.64 8.18 -8.41
CA TYR A 45 -3.38 8.60 -7.22
C TYR A 45 -4.76 9.16 -7.59
N ASP A 46 -4.85 9.93 -8.67
CA ASP A 46 -6.11 10.50 -9.16
C ASP A 46 -7.15 9.44 -9.51
N GLN A 47 -6.72 8.29 -10.04
CA GLN A 47 -7.62 7.16 -10.33
C GLN A 47 -8.41 6.70 -9.08
N TYR A 48 -7.84 6.86 -7.89
CA TYR A 48 -8.42 6.38 -6.64
C TYR A 48 -8.90 7.51 -5.72
N ILE A 49 -8.81 8.78 -6.14
CA ILE A 49 -9.08 9.92 -5.25
C ILE A 49 -10.53 9.91 -4.74
N GLN A 50 -11.50 9.60 -5.61
CA GLN A 50 -12.92 9.59 -5.24
C GLN A 50 -13.24 8.47 -4.24
N GLN A 51 -12.75 7.26 -4.48
CA GLN A 51 -12.92 6.12 -3.58
C GLN A 51 -12.21 6.37 -2.24
N THR A 52 -11.02 6.96 -2.27
CA THR A 52 -10.27 7.35 -1.08
C THR A 52 -11.05 8.35 -0.23
N MET A 53 -11.62 9.39 -0.86
CA MET A 53 -12.44 10.39 -0.17
C MET A 53 -13.75 9.81 0.37
N GLN A 54 -14.39 8.91 -0.38
CA GLN A 54 -15.59 8.20 0.08
C GLN A 54 -15.31 7.41 1.37
N ILE A 55 -14.27 6.57 1.36
CA ILE A 55 -13.87 5.79 2.55
C ILE A 55 -13.47 6.74 3.68
N SER A 56 -12.70 7.79 3.40
CA SER A 56 -12.30 8.78 4.41
C SER A 56 -13.53 9.39 5.09
N LYS A 57 -14.54 9.80 4.32
CA LYS A 57 -15.81 10.36 4.82
C LYS A 57 -16.59 9.35 5.68
N MET A 58 -16.67 8.09 5.26
CA MET A 58 -17.31 7.02 6.07
C MET A 58 -16.68 6.86 7.45
N TRP A 59 -15.38 7.14 7.56
CA TRP A 59 -14.63 7.09 8.82
C TRP A 59 -14.50 8.46 9.50
N ASN A 60 -15.31 9.46 9.08
CA ASN A 60 -15.26 10.83 9.58
C ASN A 60 -13.84 11.42 9.54
N HIS A 61 -13.11 11.14 8.47
CA HIS A 61 -11.72 11.57 8.23
C HIS A 61 -10.72 11.13 9.32
N LYS A 62 -11.06 10.13 10.14
CA LYS A 62 -10.18 9.61 11.21
C LYS A 62 -9.09 8.66 10.72
N ILE A 63 -9.13 8.29 9.44
CA ILE A 63 -8.11 7.46 8.80
C ILE A 63 -7.34 8.33 7.79
N ASP A 64 -6.01 8.19 7.82
CA ASP A 64 -5.11 8.82 6.86
C ASP A 64 -5.49 8.44 5.41
N ALA A 65 -5.72 9.45 4.56
CA ALA A 65 -6.09 9.26 3.17
C ALA A 65 -5.01 8.49 2.38
N ASN A 66 -3.73 8.68 2.70
CA ASN A 66 -2.63 7.94 2.06
C ASN A 66 -2.67 6.46 2.44
N LEU A 67 -3.05 6.13 3.67
CA LEU A 67 -3.24 4.74 4.10
C LEU A 67 -4.41 4.10 3.34
N ILE A 68 -5.52 4.82 3.18
CA ILE A 68 -6.67 4.34 2.40
C ILE A 68 -6.24 4.06 0.96
N TYR A 69 -5.57 5.03 0.31
CA TYR A 69 -5.04 4.87 -1.05
C TYR A 69 -4.13 3.63 -1.15
N VAL A 70 -3.19 3.47 -0.23
CA VAL A 70 -2.26 2.33 -0.23
C VAL A 70 -3.01 1.00 -0.09
N ALA A 71 -3.96 0.91 0.83
CA ALA A 71 -4.77 -0.30 1.01
C ALA A 71 -5.61 -0.60 -0.25
N LEU A 72 -6.22 0.43 -0.83
CA LEU A 72 -7.08 0.31 -1.99
C LEU A 72 -6.30 -0.15 -3.23
N GLN A 73 -5.20 0.53 -3.56
CA GLN A 73 -4.40 0.24 -4.75
C GLN A 73 -3.56 -1.03 -4.61
N TYR A 74 -2.84 -1.21 -3.49
CA TYR A 74 -1.79 -2.23 -3.41
C TYR A 74 -2.24 -3.53 -2.72
N TRP A 75 -3.37 -3.51 -1.99
CA TRP A 75 -3.83 -4.68 -1.25
C TRP A 75 -5.20 -5.19 -1.68
N CYS A 76 -6.09 -4.30 -2.12
CA CYS A 76 -7.48 -4.63 -2.44
C CYS A 76 -7.84 -4.46 -3.91
N GLU A 77 -6.87 -4.14 -4.78
CA GLU A 77 -7.07 -4.05 -6.24
C GLU A 77 -8.22 -3.11 -6.65
N GLY A 78 -8.44 -2.04 -5.88
CA GLY A 78 -9.51 -1.08 -6.09
C GLY A 78 -10.87 -1.47 -5.53
N ASP A 79 -11.02 -2.64 -4.90
CA ASP A 79 -12.27 -3.05 -4.25
C ASP A 79 -12.46 -2.29 -2.92
N VAL A 80 -13.48 -1.43 -2.90
CA VAL A 80 -13.85 -0.60 -1.75
C VAL A 80 -14.29 -1.45 -0.55
N ASN A 81 -15.07 -2.51 -0.77
CA ASN A 81 -15.60 -3.35 0.30
C ASN A 81 -14.48 -4.16 0.97
N LEU A 82 -13.56 -4.72 0.18
CA LEU A 82 -12.36 -5.39 0.67
C LEU A 82 -11.47 -4.40 1.43
N THR A 83 -11.33 -3.18 0.92
CA THR A 83 -10.55 -2.11 1.58
C THR A 83 -11.12 -1.76 2.95
N ILE A 84 -12.44 -1.56 3.06
CA ILE A 84 -13.10 -1.27 4.33
C ILE A 84 -12.90 -2.42 5.32
N LYS A 85 -13.03 -3.68 4.87
CA LYS A 85 -12.77 -4.86 5.71
C LYS A 85 -11.32 -4.91 6.17
N ALA A 86 -10.36 -4.72 5.27
CA ALA A 86 -8.94 -4.72 5.57
C ALA A 86 -8.57 -3.62 6.59
N LEU A 87 -9.05 -2.39 6.40
CA LEU A 87 -8.84 -1.27 7.32
C LEU A 87 -9.48 -1.52 8.70
N THR A 88 -10.63 -2.18 8.75
CA THR A 88 -11.28 -2.57 10.01
C THR A 88 -10.47 -3.60 10.78
N ILE A 89 -9.95 -4.62 10.09
CA ILE A 89 -9.08 -5.64 10.69
C ILE A 89 -7.77 -5.00 11.16
N PHE A 90 -7.16 -4.17 10.32
CA PHE A 90 -5.95 -3.43 10.66
C PHE A 90 -6.13 -2.56 11.91
N LYS A 91 -7.25 -1.84 12.01
CA LYS A 91 -7.55 -1.03 13.20
C LYS A 91 -7.59 -1.88 14.47
N LYS A 92 -8.20 -3.08 14.42
CA LYS A 92 -8.20 -4.00 15.57
C LYS A 92 -6.78 -4.49 15.87
N TRP A 93 -6.06 -4.96 14.87
CA TRP A 93 -4.68 -5.45 15.00
C TRP A 93 -3.75 -4.39 15.61
N LYS A 94 -3.89 -3.12 15.23
CA LYS A 94 -3.05 -2.01 15.74
C LYS A 94 -3.09 -1.91 17.27
N TYR A 95 -4.25 -2.14 17.89
CA TYR A 95 -4.44 -2.06 19.34
C TYR A 95 -4.26 -3.40 20.07
N GLN A 96 -4.16 -4.51 19.35
CA GLN A 96 -3.89 -5.83 19.91
C GLN A 96 -2.40 -6.02 20.20
N ASP A 97 -2.09 -6.89 21.16
CA ASP A 97 -0.76 -7.46 21.43
C ASP A 97 0.40 -6.45 21.52
N ASN A 98 0.10 -5.20 21.90
CA ASN A 98 1.05 -4.10 21.91
C ASN A 98 1.75 -3.85 20.56
N ASN A 99 1.10 -4.12 19.42
CA ASN A 99 1.67 -3.94 18.09
C ASN A 99 2.18 -2.51 17.84
N GLU A 100 1.48 -1.50 18.36
CA GLU A 100 1.97 -0.12 18.32
C GLU A 100 3.30 0.08 19.09
N LYS A 101 3.48 -0.60 20.24
CA LYS A 101 4.77 -0.56 20.97
C LYS A 101 5.86 -1.30 20.21
N LYS A 102 5.53 -2.42 19.54
CA LYS A 102 6.47 -3.16 18.67
C LYS A 102 6.96 -2.25 17.54
N TYR A 103 6.05 -1.52 16.88
CA TYR A 103 6.42 -0.52 15.88
C TYR A 103 7.35 0.56 16.43
N LYS A 104 7.06 1.12 17.62
CA LYS A 104 7.92 2.14 18.24
C LYS A 104 9.37 1.68 18.45
N LYS A 105 9.62 0.38 18.63
CA LYS A 105 10.98 -0.18 18.72
C LYS A 105 11.71 -0.21 17.37
N GLN A 106 10.97 -0.29 16.26
CA GLN A 106 11.49 -0.43 14.90
C GLN A 106 11.43 0.87 14.09
N ILE A 107 10.96 1.98 14.68
CA ILE A 107 10.75 3.23 13.96
C ILE A 107 12.03 3.77 13.28
N HIS A 108 13.19 3.55 13.89
CA HIS A 108 14.47 3.98 13.34
C HIS A 108 14.77 3.32 11.98
N GLU A 109 14.48 2.03 11.81
CA GLU A 109 14.67 1.31 10.54
C GLU A 109 13.83 1.90 9.40
N PHE A 110 12.62 2.37 9.72
CA PHE A 110 11.75 3.06 8.77
C PHE A 110 12.29 4.45 8.42
N LEU A 111 12.77 5.19 9.42
CA LEU A 111 13.33 6.53 9.21
C LEU A 111 14.63 6.50 8.38
N GLU A 112 15.51 5.54 8.61
CA GLU A 112 16.72 5.33 7.80
C GLU A 112 16.39 5.09 6.32
N LYS A 113 15.25 4.45 6.04
CA LYS A 113 14.71 4.22 4.69
C LYS A 113 13.81 5.35 4.19
N ARG A 114 13.76 6.48 4.90
CA ARG A 114 12.93 7.66 4.58
C ARG A 114 11.42 7.36 4.55
N CYS A 115 10.97 6.33 5.25
CA CYS A 115 9.56 5.99 5.40
C CYS A 115 8.93 6.80 6.54
N CYS A 116 8.53 8.04 6.25
CA CYS A 116 8.09 9.00 7.27
C CYS A 116 6.61 8.90 7.68
N ASN A 117 5.77 8.13 6.96
CA ASN A 117 4.36 7.98 7.31
C ASN A 117 4.14 6.80 8.26
N ASN A 118 3.90 7.11 9.54
CA ASN A 118 3.72 6.11 10.61
C ASN A 118 2.52 5.17 10.37
N ASN A 119 1.42 5.67 9.80
CA ASN A 119 0.23 4.84 9.56
C ASN A 119 0.49 3.82 8.46
N ILE A 120 1.18 4.22 7.39
CA ILE A 120 1.60 3.32 6.32
C ILE A 120 2.61 2.29 6.85
N ASN A 121 3.60 2.72 7.64
CA ASN A 121 4.59 1.81 8.21
C ASN A 121 3.93 0.70 9.07
N LEU A 122 3.01 1.08 9.96
CA LEU A 122 2.21 0.15 10.76
C LEU A 122 1.39 -0.81 9.89
N PHE A 123 0.79 -0.30 8.81
CA PHE A 123 0.03 -1.12 7.88
C PHE A 123 0.91 -2.12 7.13
N CYS A 124 2.12 -1.72 6.71
CA CYS A 124 3.08 -2.63 6.10
C CYS A 124 3.52 -3.74 7.07
N MET A 125 3.71 -3.44 8.36
CA MET A 125 3.97 -4.46 9.39
C MET A 125 2.81 -5.46 9.49
N PHE A 126 1.58 -4.96 9.55
CA PHE A 126 0.37 -5.78 9.57
C PHE A 126 0.28 -6.71 8.35
N LEU A 127 0.50 -6.19 7.14
CA LEU A 127 0.48 -6.98 5.91
C LEU A 127 1.57 -8.06 5.92
N SER A 128 2.78 -7.75 6.42
CA SER A 128 3.86 -8.73 6.53
C SER A 128 3.46 -9.93 7.41
N GLU A 129 2.76 -9.69 8.51
CA GLU A 129 2.26 -10.76 9.39
C GLU A 129 1.19 -11.62 8.71
N ILE A 130 0.26 -10.99 7.98
CA ILE A 130 -0.76 -11.72 7.20
C ILE A 130 -0.12 -12.57 6.12
N ILE A 131 0.81 -12.02 5.34
CA ILE A 131 1.47 -12.71 4.24
C ILE A 131 2.25 -13.92 4.77
N LYS A 132 2.99 -13.76 5.89
CA LYS A 132 3.68 -14.87 6.55
C LYS A 132 2.72 -15.97 6.97
N LYS A 133 1.58 -15.61 7.57
CA LYS A 133 0.55 -16.60 7.97
C LYS A 133 0.00 -17.35 6.75
N ARG A 134 -0.36 -16.63 5.68
CA ARG A 134 -0.85 -17.22 4.43
C ARG A 134 0.18 -18.14 3.77
N ALA A 135 1.47 -17.80 3.82
CA ALA A 135 2.52 -18.65 3.26
C ALA A 135 2.55 -20.03 3.94
N VAL A 136 2.39 -20.08 5.26
CA VAL A 136 2.30 -21.33 6.02
C VAL A 136 1.03 -22.12 5.66
N GLU A 137 -0.12 -21.44 5.56
CA GLU A 137 -1.39 -22.06 5.17
C GLU A 137 -1.33 -22.66 3.75
N TYR A 138 -0.77 -21.93 2.78
CA TYR A 138 -0.58 -22.42 1.42
C TYR A 138 0.39 -23.61 1.37
N ALA A 139 1.52 -23.52 2.08
CA ALA A 139 2.47 -24.62 2.16
C ALA A 139 1.80 -25.88 2.73
N ALA A 140 1.04 -25.76 3.81
CA ALA A 140 0.28 -26.87 4.39
C ALA A 140 -0.74 -27.44 3.39
N LYS A 141 -1.50 -26.57 2.69
CA LYS A 141 -2.48 -26.99 1.68
C LYS A 141 -1.83 -27.76 0.54
N TYR A 142 -0.70 -27.28 0.01
CA TYR A 142 0.01 -27.97 -1.07
C TYR A 142 0.57 -29.32 -0.60
N THR A 143 1.16 -29.38 0.59
CA THR A 143 1.68 -30.63 1.16
C THR A 143 0.57 -31.66 1.37
N VAL A 144 -0.58 -31.26 1.93
CA VAL A 144 -1.70 -32.17 2.24
C VAL A 144 -2.47 -32.57 0.99
N ASN A 145 -2.84 -31.62 0.12
CA ASN A 145 -3.72 -31.88 -1.02
C ASN A 145 -2.98 -32.44 -2.24
N ASN A 146 -1.77 -31.93 -2.51
CA ASN A 146 -1.02 -32.34 -3.70
C ASN A 146 -0.02 -33.46 -3.37
N GLY A 147 0.11 -33.82 -2.08
CA GLY A 147 0.98 -34.91 -1.63
C GLY A 147 2.39 -34.77 -2.17
N LEU A 148 2.98 -33.56 -2.10
CA LEU A 148 4.24 -33.17 -2.76
C LEU A 148 5.28 -34.31 -2.65
N PRO A 149 5.46 -35.11 -3.72
CA PRO A 149 5.99 -36.47 -3.57
C PRO A 149 7.51 -36.50 -3.59
N PHE A 150 8.13 -35.43 -4.07
CA PHE A 150 9.57 -35.35 -4.23
C PHE A 150 10.24 -34.97 -2.90
N VAL A 151 11.05 -35.90 -2.40
CA VAL A 151 11.83 -35.73 -1.18
C VAL A 151 13.31 -35.53 -1.52
N LYS A 152 14.10 -35.15 -0.52
CA LYS A 152 15.53 -34.85 -0.70
C LYS A 152 16.31 -36.00 -1.37
N ASN A 153 15.87 -37.23 -1.19
CA ASN A 153 16.48 -38.44 -1.75
C ASN A 153 16.28 -38.61 -3.27
N ASP A 154 15.28 -37.93 -3.85
CA ASP A 154 15.05 -37.96 -5.31
C ASP A 154 16.10 -37.15 -6.10
N LYS A 155 16.95 -36.37 -5.41
CA LYS A 155 18.00 -35.55 -6.04
C LYS A 155 19.26 -36.33 -6.47
N ASN A 156 19.38 -37.59 -6.05
CA ASN A 156 20.55 -38.43 -6.30
C ASN A 156 20.27 -39.55 -7.32
N LYS A 157 19.20 -39.43 -8.11
CA LYS A 157 18.91 -40.26 -9.29
C LYS A 157 19.25 -39.49 -10.56
#